data_AF-A0A6H2NJL8-F1
#
_entry.id   AF-A0A6H2NJL8-F1
#
_cell.length_a   1.000
_cell.length_b   1.000
_cell.length_c   1.000
_cell.angle_alpha   90.00
_cell.angle_beta   90.00
_cell.angle_gamma   90.00
#
_symmetry.space_group_name_H-M   'P 1'
#
loop_
_entity.id
_entity.type
_entity.pdbx_description
1 polymer ?
#
loop_
_entity_poly.entity_id
_entity_poly.type
_entity_poly.pdbx_seq_one_letter_code
_entity_poly.pdbx_strand_id
1 'polypeptide(L)'
;MKFIWPHSRWSSGLLALILGGLLYRTLVAIWLFPGFDEAYYYLYSRHLHWSYFDHPPVVAWTTGLGWWLTGVISPLTIRLGALGLYCVSLGLLYGTATYLFSAAAGVMTLALVTLIPLFTIGFGILTAPDTGLILFWSATLFTAAWEFFPQNGQRRYGWADVPYRPTWRIALLGLWVGLACLSKYHGFVLGLSLVGFCLACAPYRSALRSPWTGVALGLFVITLLPLWLWNSQHDWISFRFQLGMRFDRPQETAPFSLGQMVGYWLISVAYLFPLFGFPLWWVTARKSFQPGHLRLLMTVNPDVELAKDALILWLSLPIMLLFTLLGGKQQILPAWPAPGYWGVVILLGQQAVLWQQQRPRLIRRWLWGSGWFLVALSVVAMLHLQLGFLQQPSRYAPFGGLVPVDQDGSTELLDTGQMRQLIAADPALIAALEEVDFVFTNEYYLGGYLGMAIHPLQDLPITAFSQDPRGFAFWFDQTDWLGQDALYITLERFVADPAIMAQYFPLFDQIEPLTTLPLRRGGAVTETLHIYRATDFQQPYDYPYGP
;
A
#
# COMPACT_ATOMS: atom_id res chain seq x y z
N MET A 1 29.79 20.96 3.46
CA MET A 1 28.88 19.96 4.05
C MET A 1 29.53 18.58 3.88
N LYS A 2 30.15 18.01 4.92
CA LYS A 2 30.64 16.62 4.92
C LYS A 2 29.68 15.81 5.79
N PHE A 3 28.73 15.12 5.17
CA PHE A 3 27.96 14.07 5.85
C PHE A 3 28.93 12.89 6.03
N ILE A 4 29.68 12.91 7.13
CA ILE A 4 30.51 11.76 7.51
C ILE A 4 29.54 10.78 8.15
N TRP A 5 29.11 9.78 7.38
CA TRP A 5 28.54 8.56 7.94
C TRP A 5 29.48 8.08 9.05
N PRO A 6 29.03 7.95 10.31
CA PRO A 6 29.91 7.53 11.37
C PRO A 6 30.42 6.13 11.04
N HIS A 7 31.73 6.03 10.73
CA HIS A 7 32.46 4.78 10.61
C HIS A 7 32.42 4.08 11.98
N SER A 8 31.34 3.38 12.23
CA SER A 8 31.09 2.61 13.44
C SER A 8 30.37 1.33 13.03
N ARG A 9 30.44 0.29 13.87
CA ARG A 9 29.78 -1.02 13.64
C ARG A 9 28.30 -0.91 13.24
N TRP A 10 27.65 0.22 13.52
CA TRP A 10 26.27 0.53 13.16
C TRP A 10 26.06 0.83 11.66
N SER A 11 27.07 1.34 10.93
CA SER A 11 26.95 1.56 9.47
C SER A 11 26.92 0.24 8.69
N SER A 12 27.65 -0.78 9.16
CA SER A 12 27.62 -2.14 8.59
C SER A 12 26.29 -2.84 8.87
N GLY A 13 25.73 -2.68 10.07
CA GLY A 13 24.41 -3.24 10.43
C GLY A 13 23.26 -2.64 9.63
N LEU A 14 23.31 -1.32 9.38
CA LEU A 14 22.36 -0.64 8.50
C LEU A 14 22.37 -1.22 7.08
N LEU A 15 23.55 -1.29 6.46
CA LEU A 15 23.66 -1.77 5.08
C LEU A 15 23.19 -3.22 4.96
N ALA A 16 23.51 -4.06 5.95
CA ALA A 16 23.02 -5.44 6.01
C ALA A 16 21.49 -5.54 6.11
N LEU A 17 20.84 -4.69 6.91
CA LEU A 17 19.38 -4.67 7.03
C LEU A 17 18.71 -4.19 5.74
N ILE A 18 19.23 -3.15 5.10
CA ILE A 18 18.67 -2.62 3.85
C ILE A 18 18.90 -3.60 2.69
N LEU A 19 20.13 -4.06 2.48
CA LEU A 19 20.45 -4.95 1.37
C LEU A 19 19.91 -6.37 1.58
N GLY A 20 20.02 -6.92 2.80
CA GLY A 20 19.45 -8.22 3.12
C GLY A 20 17.92 -8.20 3.08
N GLY A 21 17.30 -7.13 3.59
CA GLY A 21 15.87 -6.92 3.49
C GLY A 21 15.41 -6.71 2.04
N LEU A 22 16.17 -5.99 1.21
CA LEU A 22 15.90 -5.87 -0.22
C LEU A 22 16.01 -7.21 -0.94
N LEU A 23 17.07 -7.98 -0.68
CA LEU A 23 17.23 -9.32 -1.25
C LEU A 23 16.04 -10.22 -0.92
N TYR A 24 15.64 -10.26 0.36
CA TYR A 24 14.45 -11.00 0.78
C TYR A 24 13.19 -10.53 0.04
N ARG A 25 12.92 -9.22 0.02
CA ARG A 25 11.73 -8.66 -0.63
C ARG A 25 11.73 -8.91 -2.14
N THR A 26 12.87 -8.83 -2.82
CA THR A 26 13.01 -9.16 -4.24
C THR A 26 12.74 -10.64 -4.50
N LEU A 27 13.29 -11.54 -3.66
CA LEU A 27 13.02 -12.98 -3.79
C LEU A 27 11.52 -13.28 -3.65
N VAL A 28 10.85 -12.68 -2.66
CA VAL A 28 9.40 -12.83 -2.52
C VAL A 28 8.66 -12.18 -3.70
N ALA A 29 9.08 -11.00 -4.17
CA ALA A 29 8.44 -10.31 -5.29
C ALA A 29 8.48 -11.10 -6.62
N ILE A 30 9.49 -11.96 -6.82
CA ILE A 30 9.60 -12.84 -7.98
C ILE A 30 8.53 -13.94 -7.96
N TRP A 31 8.33 -14.57 -6.80
CA TRP A 31 7.52 -15.78 -6.66
C TRP A 31 6.12 -15.54 -6.07
N LEU A 32 5.86 -14.40 -5.46
CA LEU A 32 4.52 -14.07 -4.98
C LEU A 32 3.64 -13.73 -6.18
N PHE A 33 2.57 -14.48 -6.39
CA PHE A 33 1.57 -14.13 -7.41
C PHE A 33 1.01 -12.71 -7.16
N PRO A 34 0.63 -11.97 -8.22
CA PRO A 34 0.08 -10.63 -8.05
C PRO A 34 -1.24 -10.70 -7.29
N GLY A 35 -1.50 -9.73 -6.42
CA GLY A 35 -2.83 -9.56 -5.80
C GLY A 35 -3.82 -8.87 -6.72
N PHE A 36 -5.11 -8.90 -6.34
CA PHE A 36 -6.20 -8.21 -7.04
C PHE A 36 -5.88 -6.75 -7.36
N ASP A 37 -5.49 -6.00 -6.33
CA ASP A 37 -5.16 -4.59 -6.45
C ASP A 37 -3.93 -4.37 -7.35
N GLU A 38 -2.89 -5.20 -7.25
CA GLU A 38 -1.67 -5.05 -8.04
C GLU A 38 -1.92 -5.28 -9.54
N ALA A 39 -2.70 -6.30 -9.86
CA ALA A 39 -3.09 -6.62 -11.23
C ALA A 39 -3.95 -5.49 -11.82
N TYR A 40 -4.86 -4.92 -11.02
CA TYR A 40 -5.66 -3.77 -11.42
C TYR A 40 -4.81 -2.49 -11.60
N TYR A 41 -3.85 -2.21 -10.71
CA TYR A 41 -2.94 -1.07 -10.87
C TYR A 41 -1.96 -1.21 -12.04
N TYR A 42 -1.72 -2.43 -12.53
CA TYR A 42 -1.01 -2.59 -13.80
C TYR A 42 -1.79 -1.93 -14.94
N LEU A 43 -3.12 -2.04 -14.97
CA LEU A 43 -3.94 -1.32 -15.95
C LEU A 43 -3.89 0.20 -15.78
N TYR A 44 -3.69 0.70 -14.55
CA TYR A 44 -3.48 2.15 -14.33
C TYR A 44 -2.22 2.62 -15.06
N SER A 45 -1.15 1.82 -15.00
CA SER A 45 0.10 2.13 -15.69
C SER A 45 0.03 2.01 -17.21
N ARG A 46 -1.01 1.35 -17.74
CA ARG A 46 -1.33 1.31 -19.18
C ARG A 46 -2.17 2.51 -19.60
N HIS A 47 -3.17 2.85 -18.79
CA HIS A 47 -4.08 3.97 -19.02
C HIS A 47 -3.69 5.16 -18.14
N LEU A 48 -2.61 5.87 -18.52
CA LEU A 48 -2.13 7.02 -17.73
C LEU A 48 -3.12 8.19 -17.79
N HIS A 49 -3.66 8.55 -16.63
CA HIS A 49 -4.53 9.72 -16.45
C HIS A 49 -4.02 10.63 -15.34
N TRP A 50 -4.59 11.83 -15.25
CA TRP A 50 -4.28 12.81 -14.19
C TRP A 50 -4.65 12.32 -12.78
N SER A 51 -5.66 11.45 -12.66
CA SER A 51 -6.03 10.70 -11.45
C SER A 51 -6.89 9.49 -11.85
N TYR A 52 -7.30 8.66 -10.87
CA TYR A 52 -8.16 7.52 -11.09
C TYR A 52 -9.33 7.46 -10.09
N PHE A 53 -10.28 6.57 -10.35
CA PHE A 53 -11.50 6.38 -9.56
C PHE A 53 -11.22 6.20 -8.06
N ASP A 54 -10.47 5.17 -7.67
CA ASP A 54 -10.21 4.85 -6.27
C ASP A 54 -8.96 5.55 -5.71
N HIS A 55 -7.92 5.74 -6.51
CA HIS A 55 -6.61 6.19 -6.06
C HIS A 55 -5.98 7.29 -6.93
N PRO A 56 -5.26 8.26 -6.32
CA PRO A 56 -4.50 9.25 -7.09
C PRO A 56 -3.30 8.62 -7.84
N PRO A 57 -2.63 9.36 -8.74
CA PRO A 57 -1.84 8.77 -9.84
C PRO A 57 -0.51 8.12 -9.44
N VAL A 58 0.05 8.37 -8.25
CA VAL A 58 1.38 7.85 -7.89
C VAL A 58 1.44 6.32 -7.96
N VAL A 59 0.35 5.61 -7.64
CA VAL A 59 0.31 4.13 -7.71
C VAL A 59 0.50 3.62 -9.15
N ALA A 60 -0.01 4.35 -10.14
CA ALA A 60 0.17 4.00 -11.55
C ALA A 60 1.64 4.09 -11.94
N TRP A 61 2.33 5.14 -11.52
CA TRP A 61 3.76 5.34 -11.81
C TRP A 61 4.64 4.34 -11.08
N THR A 62 4.33 4.02 -9.82
CA THR A 62 5.11 3.03 -9.05
C THR A 62 4.96 1.63 -9.61
N THR A 63 3.75 1.26 -10.04
CA THR A 63 3.48 -0.03 -10.69
C THR A 63 4.09 -0.07 -12.10
N GLY A 64 4.04 1.05 -12.82
CA GLY A 64 4.54 1.18 -14.18
C GLY A 64 6.05 1.10 -14.34
N LEU A 65 6.80 1.69 -13.39
CA LEU A 65 8.24 1.95 -13.52
C LEU A 65 9.04 0.75 -14.02
N GLY A 66 8.82 -0.45 -13.46
CA GLY A 66 9.66 -1.59 -13.79
C GLY A 66 9.37 -2.19 -15.16
N TRP A 67 8.11 -2.32 -15.56
CA TRP A 67 7.77 -2.88 -16.86
C TRP A 67 7.99 -1.86 -17.99
N TRP A 68 7.84 -0.55 -17.74
CA TRP A 68 8.24 0.49 -18.69
C TRP A 68 9.75 0.46 -18.99
N LEU A 69 10.58 0.19 -17.97
CA LEU A 69 12.03 0.13 -18.13
C LEU A 69 12.51 -1.17 -18.79
N THR A 70 11.82 -2.28 -18.56
CA THR A 70 12.25 -3.63 -18.99
C THR A 70 11.52 -4.16 -20.22
N GLY A 71 10.34 -3.62 -20.54
CA GLY A 71 9.41 -4.17 -21.53
C GLY A 71 8.77 -5.50 -21.10
N VAL A 72 9.08 -6.02 -19.91
CA VAL A 72 8.62 -7.33 -19.44
C VAL A 72 7.54 -7.15 -18.39
N ILE A 73 6.41 -7.83 -18.57
CA ILE A 73 5.32 -7.85 -17.59
C ILE A 73 5.43 -9.14 -16.76
N SER A 74 5.72 -8.99 -15.47
CA SER A 74 5.83 -10.08 -14.49
C SER A 74 5.54 -9.56 -13.07
N PRO A 75 5.30 -10.43 -12.08
CA PRO A 75 5.10 -10.01 -10.69
C PRO A 75 6.25 -9.16 -10.14
N LEU A 76 7.50 -9.43 -10.54
CA LEU A 76 8.65 -8.63 -10.13
C LEU A 76 8.62 -7.24 -10.75
N THR A 77 8.38 -7.14 -12.07
CA THR A 77 8.55 -5.88 -12.80
C THR A 77 7.49 -4.85 -12.40
N ILE A 78 6.26 -5.28 -12.10
CA ILE A 78 5.23 -4.39 -11.57
C ILE A 78 5.52 -3.90 -10.13
N ARG A 79 6.46 -4.53 -9.42
CA ARG A 79 6.84 -4.19 -8.03
C ARG A 79 8.15 -3.43 -7.91
N LEU A 80 8.93 -3.25 -8.98
CA LEU A 80 10.26 -2.62 -8.90
C LEU A 80 10.20 -1.19 -8.34
N GLY A 81 9.18 -0.40 -8.70
CA GLY A 81 8.97 0.92 -8.12
C GLY A 81 8.71 0.84 -6.63
N ALA A 82 7.84 -0.08 -6.19
CA ALA A 82 7.54 -0.28 -4.78
C ALA A 82 8.77 -0.71 -3.96
N LEU A 83 9.56 -1.67 -4.46
CA LEU A 83 10.80 -2.12 -3.83
C LEU A 83 11.78 -0.97 -3.62
N GLY A 84 11.94 -0.12 -4.64
CA GLY A 84 12.83 1.03 -4.64
C GLY A 84 12.37 2.13 -3.68
N LEU A 85 11.10 2.55 -3.77
CA LEU A 85 10.55 3.57 -2.90
C LEU A 85 10.61 3.15 -1.43
N TYR A 86 10.31 1.89 -1.11
CA TYR A 86 10.44 1.38 0.25
C TYR A 86 11.87 1.48 0.80
N CYS A 87 12.89 1.20 -0.02
CA CYS A 87 14.30 1.39 0.40
C CYS A 87 14.59 2.85 0.77
N VAL A 88 14.07 3.80 -0.01
CA VAL A 88 14.21 5.24 0.29
C VAL A 88 13.46 5.61 1.57
N SER A 89 12.23 5.09 1.75
CA SER A 89 11.45 5.26 2.99
C SER A 89 12.19 4.75 4.22
N LEU A 90 12.83 3.57 4.15
CA LEU A 90 13.68 3.06 5.22
C LEU A 90 14.84 4.02 5.51
N GLY A 91 15.53 4.50 4.48
CA GLY A 91 16.62 5.48 4.64
C GLY A 91 16.19 6.75 5.35
N LEU A 92 15.03 7.31 4.98
CA LEU A 92 14.44 8.49 5.61
C LEU A 92 14.00 8.23 7.05
N LEU A 93 13.41 7.06 7.32
CA LEU A 93 12.99 6.68 8.67
C LEU A 93 14.19 6.49 9.60
N TYR A 94 15.23 5.81 9.12
CA TYR A 94 16.53 5.69 9.79
C TYR A 94 17.16 7.06 10.06
N GLY A 95 17.17 7.92 9.04
CA GLY A 95 17.67 9.29 9.14
C GLY A 95 16.93 10.08 10.21
N THR A 96 15.60 9.96 10.25
CA THR A 96 14.74 10.64 11.24
C THR A 96 15.07 10.16 12.65
N ALA A 97 15.06 8.84 12.89
CA ALA A 97 15.35 8.25 14.19
C ALA A 97 16.77 8.58 14.69
N THR A 98 17.75 8.56 13.77
CA THR A 98 19.15 8.90 14.07
C THR A 98 19.30 10.38 14.41
N TYR A 99 18.63 11.24 13.64
CA TYR A 99 18.69 12.69 13.81
C TYR A 99 18.03 13.15 15.11
N LEU A 100 16.89 12.55 15.47
CA LEU A 100 16.15 12.89 16.68
C LEU A 100 16.76 12.28 17.94
N PHE A 101 17.23 11.03 17.89
CA PHE A 101 17.64 10.31 19.09
C PHE A 101 19.10 9.84 19.04
N SER A 102 19.41 8.80 18.26
CA SER A 102 20.76 8.24 18.15
C SER A 102 20.88 7.24 17.00
N ALA A 103 22.12 6.96 16.56
CA ALA A 103 22.37 5.93 15.55
C ALA A 103 21.87 4.54 15.97
N ALA A 104 21.94 4.20 17.26
CA ALA A 104 21.41 2.94 17.79
C ALA A 104 19.88 2.89 17.65
N ALA A 105 19.19 4.00 17.92
CA ALA A 105 17.74 4.12 17.72
C ALA A 105 17.37 3.97 16.24
N GLY A 106 18.16 4.55 15.35
CA GLY A 106 18.01 4.38 13.90
C GLY A 106 18.09 2.92 13.46
N VAL A 107 19.16 2.22 13.84
CA VAL A 107 19.32 0.79 13.47
C VAL A 107 18.23 -0.07 14.10
N MET A 108 17.86 0.19 15.36
CA MET A 108 16.78 -0.54 16.03
C MET A 108 15.42 -0.30 15.35
N THR A 109 15.12 0.94 14.95
CA THR A 109 13.90 1.30 14.21
C THR A 109 13.81 0.48 12.91
N LEU A 110 14.91 0.40 12.14
CA LEU A 110 14.93 -0.41 10.93
C LEU A 110 14.78 -1.91 11.20
N ALA A 111 15.46 -2.43 12.22
CA ALA A 111 15.34 -3.84 12.58
C ALA A 111 13.88 -4.19 12.90
N LEU A 112 13.18 -3.32 13.64
CA LEU A 112 11.77 -3.50 13.97
C LEU A 112 10.88 -3.42 12.72
N VAL A 113 11.05 -2.40 11.88
CA VAL A 113 10.25 -2.25 10.65
C VAL A 113 10.42 -3.45 9.72
N THR A 114 11.64 -3.94 9.53
CA THR A 114 11.92 -5.12 8.71
C THR A 114 11.24 -6.39 9.25
N LEU A 115 11.05 -6.47 10.57
CA LEU A 115 10.42 -7.62 11.24
C LEU A 115 8.89 -7.48 11.41
N ILE A 116 8.27 -6.39 10.93
CA ILE A 116 6.82 -6.23 10.97
C ILE A 116 6.25 -6.62 9.58
N PRO A 117 5.50 -7.73 9.47
CA PRO A 117 5.03 -8.24 8.17
C PRO A 117 4.18 -7.25 7.38
N LEU A 118 3.31 -6.48 8.06
CA LEU A 118 2.52 -5.44 7.42
C LEU A 118 3.37 -4.44 6.62
N PHE A 119 4.52 -4.03 7.14
CA PHE A 119 5.40 -3.10 6.45
C PHE A 119 6.22 -3.80 5.36
N THR A 120 6.86 -4.92 5.69
CA THR A 120 7.75 -5.62 4.77
C THR A 120 7.01 -6.19 3.56
N ILE A 121 5.81 -6.76 3.75
CA ILE A 121 4.99 -7.31 2.67
C ILE A 121 4.11 -6.22 2.06
N GLY A 122 3.27 -5.58 2.88
CA GLY A 122 2.24 -4.65 2.40
C GLY A 122 2.80 -3.41 1.69
N PHE A 123 3.89 -2.82 2.21
CA PHE A 123 4.48 -1.61 1.61
C PHE A 123 5.84 -1.85 0.98
N GLY A 124 6.51 -2.93 1.38
CA GLY A 124 7.86 -3.25 0.97
C GLY A 124 7.97 -4.20 -0.21
N ILE A 125 6.91 -4.95 -0.55
CA ILE A 125 6.87 -5.90 -1.66
C ILE A 125 5.73 -5.55 -2.62
N LEU A 126 4.51 -5.47 -2.09
CA LEU A 126 3.33 -5.24 -2.92
C LEU A 126 3.31 -3.81 -3.47
N THR A 127 2.86 -3.65 -4.72
CA THR A 127 2.59 -2.33 -5.26
C THR A 127 1.21 -1.85 -4.81
N ALA A 128 1.18 -0.74 -4.07
CA ALA A 128 -0.04 -0.18 -3.52
C ALA A 128 0.09 1.35 -3.39
N PRO A 129 -1.03 2.09 -3.28
CA PRO A 129 -1.02 3.53 -3.01
C PRO A 129 -0.24 3.89 -1.73
N ASP A 130 -0.21 2.95 -0.77
CA ASP A 130 0.52 3.09 0.48
C ASP A 130 2.04 3.21 0.28
N THR A 131 2.62 2.66 -0.79
CA THR A 131 4.08 2.73 -1.03
C THR A 131 4.54 4.16 -1.26
N GLY A 132 3.83 4.93 -2.08
CA GLY A 132 4.07 6.36 -2.24
C GLY A 132 3.77 7.14 -0.97
N LEU A 133 2.67 6.79 -0.28
CA LEU A 133 2.27 7.45 0.95
C LEU A 133 3.36 7.36 2.02
N ILE A 134 3.92 6.18 2.29
CA ILE A 134 4.94 6.02 3.34
C ILE A 134 6.27 6.71 2.99
N LEU A 135 6.60 6.85 1.69
CA LEU A 135 7.76 7.61 1.25
C LEU A 135 7.62 9.07 1.63
N PHE A 136 6.51 9.68 1.24
CA PHE A 136 6.27 11.10 1.50
C PHE A 136 5.94 11.37 2.97
N TRP A 137 5.38 10.39 3.69
CA TRP A 137 5.25 10.44 5.16
C TRP A 137 6.64 10.44 5.83
N SER A 138 7.55 9.58 5.37
CA SER A 138 8.93 9.53 5.87
C SER A 138 9.73 10.80 5.52
N ALA A 139 9.53 11.34 4.32
CA ALA A 139 10.13 12.60 3.90
C ALA A 139 9.61 13.79 4.74
N THR A 140 8.32 13.78 5.08
CA THR A 140 7.69 14.75 5.99
C THR A 140 8.28 14.62 7.39
N LEU A 141 8.36 13.41 7.96
CA LEU A 141 8.98 13.15 9.26
C LEU A 141 10.43 13.64 9.32
N PHE A 142 11.24 13.29 8.32
CA PHE A 142 12.65 13.68 8.26
C PHE A 142 12.82 15.20 8.12
N THR A 143 12.06 15.82 7.21
CA THR A 143 12.11 17.27 6.98
C THR A 143 11.62 18.04 8.20
N ALA A 144 10.57 17.55 8.87
CA ALA A 144 10.04 18.16 10.09
C ALA A 144 11.04 18.03 11.24
N ALA A 145 11.69 16.86 11.38
CA ALA A 145 12.78 16.68 12.34
C ALA A 145 13.89 17.70 12.08
N TRP A 146 14.30 17.87 10.82
CA TRP A 146 15.36 18.80 10.43
C TRP A 146 14.98 20.27 10.65
N GLU A 147 13.73 20.63 10.39
CA GLU A 147 13.22 22.00 10.53
C GLU A 147 13.05 22.40 11.99
N PHE A 148 12.35 21.59 12.78
CA PHE A 148 12.01 21.94 14.16
C PHE A 148 13.15 21.67 15.13
N PHE A 149 14.07 20.77 14.77
CA PHE A 149 15.15 20.37 15.67
C PHE A 149 16.57 20.55 15.08
N PRO A 150 17.00 21.77 14.71
CA PRO A 150 18.30 22.00 14.08
C PRO A 150 19.48 21.61 14.99
N GLN A 151 20.35 20.70 14.52
CA GLN A 151 21.61 20.36 15.18
C GLN A 151 22.62 21.48 14.99
N ASN A 152 22.57 22.53 15.83
CA ASN A 152 23.56 23.59 15.80
C ASN A 152 24.89 23.08 16.38
N GLY A 153 25.80 22.64 15.51
CA GLY A 153 27.20 22.49 15.87
C GLY A 153 27.75 23.84 16.33
N GLN A 154 28.28 23.91 17.54
CA GLN A 154 28.80 25.10 18.22
C GLN A 154 27.76 26.09 18.77
N ARG A 155 27.04 25.72 19.85
CA ARG A 155 26.45 26.73 20.75
C ARG A 155 26.97 26.56 22.18
N ARG A 156 27.52 27.65 22.70
CA ARG A 156 27.98 27.85 24.08
C ARG A 156 26.81 28.14 25.06
N TYR A 157 25.60 28.27 24.53
CA TYR A 157 24.35 28.55 25.24
C TYR A 157 23.31 27.50 24.88
N GLY A 158 22.45 27.14 25.84
CA GLY A 158 21.49 26.06 25.71
C GLY A 158 20.47 26.31 24.59
N TRP A 159 19.82 25.24 24.12
CA TRP A 159 18.73 25.29 23.13
C TRP A 159 17.60 26.28 23.49
N ALA A 160 17.48 26.66 24.76
CA ALA A 160 16.46 27.55 25.30
C ALA A 160 16.68 29.05 24.99
N ASP A 161 17.85 29.48 24.49
CA ASP A 161 18.19 30.92 24.44
C ASP A 161 18.00 31.57 23.06
N VAL A 162 17.64 30.80 22.01
CA VAL A 162 17.44 31.34 20.66
C VAL A 162 16.05 30.98 20.15
N PRO A 163 15.21 31.98 19.80
CA PRO A 163 13.86 31.71 19.31
C PRO A 163 13.90 30.94 17.99
N TYR A 164 13.00 29.96 17.85
CA TYR A 164 12.81 29.20 16.61
C TYR A 164 12.48 30.14 15.45
N ARG A 165 13.17 29.94 14.32
CA ARG A 165 12.98 30.69 13.08
C ARG A 165 12.62 29.73 11.95
N PRO A 166 11.40 29.83 11.40
CA PRO A 166 11.00 28.99 10.28
C PRO A 166 11.92 29.16 9.07
N THR A 167 12.27 28.05 8.42
CA THR A 167 13.13 28.07 7.23
C THR A 167 12.37 27.63 5.97
N TRP A 168 13.05 27.67 4.82
CA TRP A 168 12.54 27.17 3.53
C TRP A 168 12.07 25.71 3.59
N ARG A 169 12.51 24.93 4.59
CA ARG A 169 12.07 23.53 4.78
C ARG A 169 10.57 23.42 5.07
N ILE A 170 9.94 24.46 5.60
CA ILE A 170 8.47 24.52 5.73
C ILE A 170 7.80 24.39 4.35
N ALA A 171 8.37 25.01 3.31
CA ALA A 171 7.85 24.88 1.95
C ALA A 171 7.94 23.42 1.45
N LEU A 172 9.05 22.73 1.74
CA LEU A 172 9.19 21.31 1.43
C LEU A 172 8.15 20.45 2.15
N LEU A 173 7.76 20.78 3.39
CA LEU A 173 6.71 20.05 4.09
C LEU A 173 5.37 20.12 3.34
N GLY A 174 5.02 21.29 2.79
CA GLY A 174 3.84 21.43 1.93
C GLY A 174 3.91 20.56 0.67
N LEU A 175 5.07 20.51 0.02
CA LEU A 175 5.30 19.63 -1.12
C LEU A 175 5.17 18.15 -0.76
N TRP A 176 5.81 17.68 0.32
CA TRP A 176 5.74 16.28 0.73
C TRP A 176 4.34 15.87 1.16
N VAL A 177 3.61 16.72 1.88
CA VAL A 177 2.21 16.46 2.24
C VAL A 177 1.33 16.41 0.98
N GLY A 178 1.58 17.27 0.00
CA GLY A 178 0.87 17.24 -1.30
C GLY A 178 1.11 15.93 -2.05
N LEU A 179 2.36 15.48 -2.12
CA LEU A 179 2.73 14.22 -2.76
C LEU A 179 2.21 12.99 -2.00
N ALA A 180 2.13 13.07 -0.66
CA ALA A 180 1.47 12.06 0.17
C ALA A 180 -0.03 11.97 -0.19
N CYS A 181 -0.72 13.10 -0.34
CA CYS A 181 -2.12 13.15 -0.78
C CYS A 181 -2.29 12.60 -2.21
N LEU A 182 -1.34 12.90 -3.10
CA LEU A 182 -1.29 12.37 -4.47
C LEU A 182 -0.88 10.88 -4.55
N SER A 183 -0.53 10.27 -3.41
CA SER A 183 -0.39 8.82 -3.28
C SER A 183 -1.66 8.20 -2.69
N LYS A 184 -2.18 8.79 -1.62
CA LYS A 184 -3.41 8.34 -0.95
C LYS A 184 -4.00 9.49 -0.14
N TYR A 185 -5.33 9.59 -0.10
CA TYR A 185 -6.07 10.61 0.66
C TYR A 185 -5.71 10.68 2.16
N HIS A 186 -5.07 9.65 2.70
CA HIS A 186 -4.56 9.63 4.07
C HIS A 186 -3.51 10.73 4.33
N GLY A 187 -2.84 11.25 3.28
CA GLY A 187 -1.94 12.40 3.37
C GLY A 187 -2.59 13.67 3.91
N PHE A 188 -3.92 13.85 3.77
CA PHE A 188 -4.61 15.00 4.37
C PHE A 188 -4.53 14.96 5.90
N VAL A 189 -4.62 13.76 6.49
CA VAL A 189 -4.46 13.58 7.95
C VAL A 189 -3.04 13.96 8.37
N LEU A 190 -2.01 13.62 7.58
CA LEU A 190 -0.62 14.03 7.84
C LEU A 190 -0.45 15.55 7.85
N GLY A 191 -1.06 16.26 6.90
CA GLY A 191 -1.05 17.73 6.85
C GLY A 191 -1.68 18.35 8.09
N LEU A 192 -2.87 17.87 8.47
CA LEU A 192 -3.57 18.32 9.69
C LEU A 192 -2.77 18.01 10.96
N SER A 193 -2.15 16.84 11.02
CA SER A 193 -1.24 16.43 12.08
C SER A 193 -0.04 17.37 12.25
N LEU A 194 0.56 17.81 11.15
CA LEU A 194 1.70 18.74 11.17
C LEU A 194 1.29 20.13 11.68
N VAL A 195 0.12 20.61 11.26
CA VAL A 195 -0.47 21.85 11.79
C VAL A 195 -0.77 21.69 13.29
N GLY A 196 -1.37 20.55 13.67
CA GLY A 196 -1.67 20.19 15.06
C GLY A 196 -0.42 20.22 15.95
N PHE A 197 0.70 19.65 15.49
CA PHE A 197 1.98 19.74 16.18
C PHE A 197 2.45 21.19 16.39
N CYS A 198 2.41 22.01 15.34
CA CYS A 198 2.83 23.41 15.42
C CYS A 198 1.94 24.23 16.38
N LEU A 199 0.64 23.93 16.45
CA LEU A 199 -0.29 24.54 17.41
C LEU A 199 -0.02 24.06 18.84
N ALA A 200 0.27 22.77 19.00
CA ALA A 200 0.49 22.11 20.28
C ALA A 200 1.82 22.50 20.94
N CYS A 201 2.83 22.85 20.15
CA CYS A 201 4.14 23.29 20.62
C CYS A 201 4.32 24.81 20.45
N ALA A 202 4.22 25.56 21.54
CA ALA A 202 4.28 27.02 21.55
C ALA A 202 5.41 27.65 20.71
N PRO A 203 6.66 27.13 20.71
CA PRO A 203 7.75 27.73 19.95
C PRO A 203 7.54 27.63 18.43
N TYR A 204 6.86 26.59 17.96
CA TYR A 204 6.71 26.28 16.54
C TYR A 204 5.47 26.92 15.91
N ARG A 205 4.61 27.59 16.69
CA ARG A 205 3.46 28.35 16.19
C ARG A 205 3.86 29.45 15.20
N SER A 206 5.08 29.97 15.29
CA SER A 206 5.60 30.96 14.34
C SER A 206 5.76 30.38 12.93
N ALA A 207 5.92 29.05 12.79
CA ALA A 207 5.92 28.39 11.47
C ALA A 207 4.63 28.70 10.72
N LEU A 208 3.47 28.60 11.38
CA LEU A 208 2.15 28.81 10.76
C LEU A 208 1.94 30.25 10.25
N ARG A 209 2.72 31.22 10.75
CA ARG A 209 2.66 32.64 10.33
C ARG A 209 3.82 33.03 9.41
N SER A 210 4.71 32.09 9.11
CA SER A 210 5.88 32.31 8.26
C SER A 210 5.47 32.55 6.80
N PRO A 211 6.19 33.41 6.05
CA PRO A 211 6.03 33.47 4.59
C PRO A 211 6.26 32.12 3.92
N TRP A 212 7.12 31.26 4.51
CA TRP A 212 7.35 29.90 4.02
C TRP A 212 6.10 29.01 4.09
N THR A 213 5.15 29.28 4.99
CA THR A 213 3.86 28.58 5.03
C THR A 213 2.97 28.97 3.86
N GLY A 214 3.01 30.23 3.41
CA GLY A 214 2.36 30.63 2.16
C GLY A 214 2.91 29.86 0.95
N VAL A 215 4.24 29.72 0.87
CA VAL A 215 4.90 28.90 -0.18
C VAL A 215 4.54 27.42 -0.02
N ALA A 216 4.50 26.89 1.20
CA ALA A 216 4.10 25.51 1.47
C ALA A 216 2.68 25.21 0.99
N LEU A 217 1.73 26.10 1.29
CA LEU A 217 0.35 25.99 0.82
C LEU A 217 0.27 26.09 -0.70
N GLY A 218 1.03 26.99 -1.33
CA GLY A 218 1.13 27.07 -2.80
C GLY A 218 1.63 25.77 -3.42
N LEU A 219 2.73 25.21 -2.90
CA LEU A 219 3.27 23.92 -3.38
C LEU A 219 2.30 22.77 -3.15
N PHE A 220 1.62 22.73 -2.00
CA PHE A 220 0.60 21.74 -1.69
C PHE A 220 -0.54 21.77 -2.72
N VAL A 221 -1.09 22.96 -3.00
CA VAL A 221 -2.16 23.18 -3.98
C VAL A 221 -1.71 22.79 -5.39
N ILE A 222 -0.51 23.23 -5.82
CA ILE A 222 0.04 22.89 -7.14
C ILE A 222 0.20 21.37 -7.30
N THR A 223 0.67 20.68 -6.26
CA THR A 223 0.85 19.22 -6.28
C THR A 223 -0.48 18.48 -6.46
N LEU A 224 -1.58 19.05 -5.97
CA LEU A 224 -2.92 18.45 -6.06
C LEU A 224 -3.68 18.77 -7.36
N LEU A 225 -3.10 19.58 -8.26
CA LEU A 225 -3.75 19.91 -9.53
C LEU A 225 -4.19 18.68 -10.35
N PRO A 226 -3.38 17.61 -10.52
CA PRO A 226 -3.80 16.43 -11.26
C PRO A 226 -5.08 15.79 -10.68
N LEU A 227 -5.15 15.72 -9.35
CA LEU A 227 -6.30 15.16 -8.63
C LEU A 227 -7.57 15.97 -8.86
N TRP A 228 -7.50 17.30 -8.73
CA TRP A 228 -8.65 18.18 -8.87
C TRP A 228 -9.12 18.32 -10.30
N LEU A 229 -8.20 18.47 -11.25
CA LEU A 229 -8.54 18.59 -12.67
C LEU A 229 -9.30 17.35 -13.14
N TRP A 230 -8.75 16.17 -12.87
CA TRP A 230 -9.41 14.92 -13.24
C TRP A 230 -10.78 14.79 -12.60
N ASN A 231 -10.89 14.98 -11.28
CA ASN A 231 -12.19 14.85 -10.60
C ASN A 231 -13.22 15.87 -11.08
N SER A 232 -12.81 17.10 -11.42
CA SER A 232 -13.73 18.12 -11.95
C SER A 232 -14.33 17.75 -13.31
N GLN A 233 -13.67 16.85 -14.05
CA GLN A 233 -14.11 16.34 -15.35
C GLN A 233 -14.93 15.05 -15.22
N HIS A 234 -14.98 14.43 -14.02
CA HIS A 234 -15.59 13.12 -13.77
C HIS A 234 -16.53 13.17 -12.55
N ASP A 235 -17.31 14.25 -12.43
CA ASP A 235 -18.33 14.43 -11.39
C ASP A 235 -17.88 14.17 -9.94
N TRP A 236 -16.60 14.47 -9.67
CA TRP A 236 -15.95 14.25 -8.38
C TRP A 236 -16.06 12.81 -7.86
N ILE A 237 -16.13 11.84 -8.78
CA ILE A 237 -16.44 10.44 -8.48
C ILE A 237 -15.49 9.82 -7.45
N SER A 238 -14.19 10.14 -7.48
CA SER A 238 -13.24 9.60 -6.50
C SER A 238 -13.54 10.05 -5.08
N PHE A 239 -13.92 11.31 -4.90
CA PHE A 239 -14.29 11.84 -3.59
C PHE A 239 -15.61 11.25 -3.11
N ARG A 240 -16.60 11.12 -3.99
CA ARG A 240 -17.88 10.44 -3.69
C ARG A 240 -17.65 8.99 -3.25
N PHE A 241 -16.73 8.29 -3.92
CA PHE A 241 -16.35 6.93 -3.56
C PHE A 241 -15.74 6.87 -2.16
N GLN A 242 -14.71 7.68 -1.88
CA GLN A 242 -13.99 7.64 -0.61
C GLN A 242 -14.79 8.16 0.59
N LEU A 243 -15.75 9.06 0.38
CA LEU A 243 -16.55 9.68 1.45
C LEU A 243 -17.90 8.98 1.68
N GLY A 244 -18.46 8.29 0.68
CA GLY A 244 -19.81 7.74 0.72
C GLY A 244 -19.89 6.31 0.17
N MET A 245 -19.77 6.15 -1.15
CA MET A 245 -20.15 4.91 -1.85
C MET A 245 -19.41 3.66 -1.32
N ARG A 246 -18.15 3.82 -0.90
CA ARG A 246 -17.36 2.72 -0.31
C ARG A 246 -17.96 2.15 0.98
N PHE A 247 -18.81 2.91 1.65
CA PHE A 247 -19.47 2.56 2.91
C PHE A 247 -20.97 2.30 2.78
N ASP A 248 -21.54 2.51 1.59
CA ASP A 248 -22.95 2.23 1.29
C ASP A 248 -23.13 0.73 1.04
N ARG A 249 -23.15 -0.06 2.12
CA ARG A 249 -23.61 -1.46 2.08
C ARG A 249 -25.08 -1.52 2.52
N PRO A 250 -25.88 -2.48 2.00
CA PRO A 250 -27.29 -2.65 2.37
C PRO A 250 -27.52 -3.04 3.85
N GLN A 251 -26.47 -3.26 4.64
CA GLN A 251 -26.59 -3.42 6.07
C GLN A 251 -26.86 -2.06 6.71
N GLU A 252 -28.10 -1.90 7.17
CA GLU A 252 -28.60 -0.85 8.06
C GLU A 252 -27.48 -0.23 8.90
N THR A 253 -27.45 1.10 9.00
CA THR A 253 -26.48 1.89 9.76
C THR A 253 -26.22 1.29 11.14
N ALA A 254 -25.23 0.41 11.25
CA ALA A 254 -24.94 -0.27 12.50
C ALA A 254 -24.48 0.78 13.51
N PRO A 255 -25.02 0.77 14.74
CA PRO A 255 -24.55 1.67 15.78
C PRO A 255 -23.08 1.38 16.08
N PHE A 256 -22.36 2.38 16.57
CA PHE A 256 -20.98 2.21 16.99
C PHE A 256 -20.86 1.09 18.04
N SER A 257 -19.97 0.14 17.80
CA SER A 257 -19.69 -0.99 18.68
C SER A 257 -18.26 -0.93 19.20
N LEU A 258 -18.13 -0.76 20.52
CA LEU A 258 -16.83 -0.84 21.20
C LEU A 258 -16.18 -2.21 21.02
N GLY A 259 -16.98 -3.28 20.98
CA GLY A 259 -16.49 -4.64 20.73
C GLY A 259 -15.87 -4.79 19.34
N GLN A 260 -16.50 -4.22 18.31
CA GLN A 260 -15.93 -4.19 16.95
C GLN A 260 -14.66 -3.35 16.89
N MET A 261 -14.63 -2.21 17.58
CA MET A 261 -13.44 -1.35 17.69
C MET A 261 -12.25 -2.11 18.31
N VAL A 262 -12.48 -2.81 19.41
CA VAL A 262 -11.46 -3.65 20.08
C VAL A 262 -11.06 -4.83 19.20
N GLY A 263 -12.01 -5.47 18.53
CA GLY A 263 -11.75 -6.54 17.57
C GLY A 263 -10.84 -6.07 16.43
N TYR A 264 -11.14 -4.91 15.84
CA TYR A 264 -10.30 -4.28 14.83
C TYR A 264 -8.90 -3.94 15.34
N TRP A 265 -8.80 -3.41 16.56
CA TRP A 265 -7.51 -3.13 17.19
C TRP A 265 -6.67 -4.41 17.36
N LEU A 266 -7.29 -5.52 17.80
CA LEU A 266 -6.62 -6.82 17.91
C LEU A 266 -6.17 -7.35 16.54
N ILE A 267 -7.00 -7.20 15.50
CA ILE A 267 -6.62 -7.52 14.12
C ILE A 267 -5.41 -6.68 13.70
N SER A 268 -5.42 -5.37 13.97
CA SER A 268 -4.28 -4.50 13.67
C SER A 268 -2.99 -4.96 14.38
N VAL A 269 -3.08 -5.38 15.65
CA VAL A 269 -1.96 -5.97 16.40
C VAL A 269 -1.48 -7.28 15.76
N ALA A 270 -2.38 -8.12 15.27
CA ALA A 270 -2.04 -9.36 14.57
C ALA A 270 -1.28 -9.08 13.27
N TYR A 271 -1.72 -8.11 12.46
CA TYR A 271 -1.04 -7.69 11.23
C TYR A 271 0.35 -7.07 11.49
N LEU A 272 0.51 -6.37 12.62
CA LEU A 272 1.81 -5.88 13.08
C LEU A 272 2.73 -6.98 13.61
N PHE A 273 2.25 -8.23 13.71
CA PHE A 273 2.78 -9.33 14.52
C PHE A 273 2.72 -9.01 16.03
N PRO A 274 2.03 -9.83 16.86
CA PRO A 274 1.74 -9.47 18.26
C PRO A 274 2.97 -9.08 19.10
N LEU A 275 4.12 -9.70 18.83
CA LEU A 275 5.38 -9.38 19.53
C LEU A 275 5.91 -7.97 19.22
N PHE A 276 5.42 -7.29 18.18
CA PHE A 276 5.72 -5.89 17.89
C PHE A 276 4.50 -4.99 18.12
N GLY A 277 3.29 -5.45 17.75
CA GLY A 277 2.05 -4.68 17.89
C GLY A 277 1.74 -4.28 19.33
N PHE A 278 1.83 -5.20 20.30
CA PHE A 278 1.59 -4.86 21.71
C PHE A 278 2.63 -3.88 22.28
N PRO A 279 3.96 -4.11 22.13
CA PRO A 279 4.96 -3.12 22.54
C PRO A 279 4.79 -1.76 21.87
N LEU A 280 4.43 -1.73 20.58
CA LEU A 280 4.21 -0.49 19.83
C LEU A 280 3.09 0.35 20.46
N TRP A 281 1.92 -0.25 20.72
CA TRP A 281 0.81 0.43 21.39
C TRP A 281 1.13 0.82 22.83
N TRP A 282 1.83 -0.04 23.57
CA TRP A 282 2.27 0.26 24.94
C TRP A 282 3.19 1.48 25.01
N VAL A 283 4.22 1.53 24.15
CA VAL A 283 5.16 2.66 24.09
C VAL A 283 4.44 3.92 23.64
N THR A 284 3.59 3.81 22.63
CA THR A 284 2.78 4.93 22.14
C THR A 284 1.90 5.51 23.25
N ALA A 285 1.17 4.66 23.99
CA ALA A 285 0.34 5.09 25.12
C ALA A 285 1.18 5.74 26.23
N ARG A 286 2.28 5.10 26.65
CA ARG A 286 3.16 5.63 27.69
C ARG A 286 3.73 7.01 27.33
N LYS A 287 4.13 7.20 26.07
CA LYS A 287 4.64 8.48 25.57
C LYS A 287 3.55 9.54 25.43
N SER A 288 2.33 9.14 25.05
CA SER A 288 1.17 10.04 24.94
C SER A 288 0.73 10.60 26.30
N PHE A 289 0.75 9.76 27.34
CA PHE A 289 0.34 10.14 28.70
C PHE A 289 1.51 10.64 29.58
N GLN A 290 2.67 10.91 29.00
CA GLN A 290 3.80 11.44 29.76
C GLN A 290 3.46 12.85 30.32
N PRO A 291 3.66 13.11 31.63
CA PRO A 291 3.44 14.44 32.19
C PRO A 291 4.29 15.49 31.47
N GLY A 292 3.67 16.61 31.12
CA GLY A 292 4.35 17.74 30.48
C GLY A 292 3.88 18.05 29.05
N HIS A 293 3.16 17.16 28.37
CA HIS A 293 2.62 17.47 27.03
C HIS A 293 1.74 18.73 27.03
N LEU A 294 0.91 18.91 28.07
CA LEU A 294 0.15 20.15 28.25
C LEU A 294 1.04 21.38 28.47
N ARG A 295 2.25 21.22 29.03
CA ARG A 295 3.20 22.32 29.20
C ARG A 295 3.73 22.80 27.85
N LEU A 296 3.87 21.92 26.84
CA LEU A 296 4.29 22.30 25.48
C LEU A 296 3.40 23.39 24.87
N LEU A 297 2.13 23.47 25.28
CA LEU A 297 1.19 24.49 24.82
C LEU A 297 1.52 25.90 25.33
N MET A 298 2.24 25.99 26.45
CA MET A 298 2.46 27.23 27.20
C MET A 298 3.94 27.63 27.28
N THR A 299 4.87 26.68 27.24
CA THR A 299 6.30 26.98 27.39
C THR A 299 6.99 27.25 26.06
N VAL A 300 7.58 28.44 25.96
CA VAL A 300 8.41 28.88 24.81
C VAL A 300 9.76 28.15 24.74
N ASN A 301 10.20 27.54 25.85
CA ASN A 301 11.38 26.67 25.92
C ASN A 301 11.00 25.30 26.47
N PRO A 302 10.34 24.44 25.66
CA PRO A 302 9.94 23.12 26.09
C PRO A 302 11.14 22.19 26.27
N ASP A 303 10.94 21.12 27.04
CA ASP A 303 11.85 19.97 27.03
C ASP A 303 11.94 19.43 25.59
N VAL A 304 13.16 19.43 25.05
CA VAL A 304 13.44 19.04 23.67
C VAL A 304 13.07 17.58 23.43
N GLU A 305 13.32 16.68 24.36
CA GLU A 305 12.99 15.27 24.20
C GLU A 305 11.47 15.07 24.15
N LEU A 306 10.74 15.80 25.00
CA LEU A 306 9.28 15.77 24.98
C LEU A 306 8.71 16.34 23.67
N ALA A 307 9.31 17.40 23.12
CA ALA A 307 8.91 17.97 21.84
C ALA A 307 9.21 17.01 20.66
N LYS A 308 10.33 16.28 20.68
CA LYS A 308 10.65 15.25 19.68
C LYS A 308 9.62 14.11 19.71
N ASP A 309 9.28 13.63 20.91
CA ASP A 309 8.24 12.63 21.10
C ASP A 309 6.88 13.16 20.57
N ALA A 310 6.54 14.40 20.90
CA ALA A 310 5.31 15.05 20.44
C ALA A 310 5.23 15.16 18.91
N LEU A 311 6.33 15.45 18.21
CA LEU A 311 6.35 15.48 16.73
C LEU A 311 5.92 14.12 16.17
N ILE A 312 6.53 13.04 16.64
CA ILE A 312 6.24 11.69 16.15
C ILE A 312 4.79 11.30 16.48
N LEU A 313 4.34 11.59 17.71
CA LEU A 313 2.98 11.30 18.13
C LEU A 313 1.95 12.07 17.30
N TRP A 314 2.14 13.37 17.05
CA TRP A 314 1.21 14.15 16.22
C TRP A 314 1.17 13.64 14.79
N LEU A 315 2.31 13.30 14.20
CA LEU A 315 2.37 12.75 12.83
C LEU A 315 2.00 11.27 12.73
N SER A 316 1.48 10.63 13.80
CA SER A 316 1.11 9.21 13.77
C SER A 316 -0.20 8.88 14.46
N LEU A 317 -0.43 9.40 15.67
CA LEU A 317 -1.62 9.08 16.47
C LEU A 317 -2.93 9.44 15.77
N PRO A 318 -3.09 10.61 15.12
CA PRO A 318 -4.38 10.97 14.55
C PRO A 318 -4.89 9.95 13.54
N ILE A 319 -4.03 9.44 12.65
CA ILE A 319 -4.42 8.41 11.69
C ILE A 319 -4.63 7.04 12.35
N MET A 320 -3.82 6.68 13.35
CA MET A 320 -4.01 5.44 14.12
C MET A 320 -5.36 5.43 14.84
N LEU A 321 -5.67 6.51 15.56
CA LEU A 321 -6.89 6.64 16.34
C LEU A 321 -8.11 6.78 15.44
N LEU A 322 -8.04 7.57 14.37
CA LEU A 322 -9.14 7.74 13.42
C LEU A 322 -9.64 6.39 12.90
N PHE A 323 -8.74 5.56 12.36
CA PHE A 323 -9.13 4.28 11.78
C PHE A 323 -9.42 3.20 12.82
N THR A 324 -8.78 3.25 13.99
CA THR A 324 -9.15 2.38 15.11
C THR A 324 -10.58 2.65 15.57
N LEU A 325 -10.94 3.93 15.75
CA LEU A 325 -12.30 4.35 16.12
C LEU A 325 -13.29 3.99 15.01
N LEU A 326 -12.98 4.26 13.75
CA LEU A 326 -13.87 3.94 12.64
C LEU A 326 -14.11 2.43 12.49
N GLY A 327 -13.17 1.59 12.92
CA GLY A 327 -13.32 0.13 13.04
C GLY A 327 -14.46 -0.32 13.97
N GLY A 328 -14.95 0.57 14.85
CA GLY A 328 -16.16 0.33 15.65
C GLY A 328 -17.47 0.52 14.90
N LYS A 329 -17.45 1.06 13.68
CA LYS A 329 -18.64 1.33 12.87
C LYS A 329 -18.59 0.62 11.51
N GLN A 330 -17.40 0.45 10.95
CA GLN A 330 -17.20 -0.04 9.59
C GLN A 330 -16.03 -1.02 9.53
N GLN A 331 -16.02 -1.89 8.52
CA GLN A 331 -14.87 -2.73 8.24
C GLN A 331 -13.74 -1.88 7.66
N ILE A 332 -12.63 -1.81 8.38
CA ILE A 332 -11.45 -1.06 7.98
C ILE A 332 -10.32 -2.02 7.64
N LEU A 333 -9.58 -1.72 6.57
CA LEU A 333 -8.40 -2.50 6.22
C LEU A 333 -7.24 -2.16 7.18
N PRO A 334 -6.50 -3.15 7.71
CA PRO A 334 -5.39 -2.92 8.64
C PRO A 334 -4.25 -2.03 8.08
N ALA A 335 -4.16 -1.89 6.75
CA ALA A 335 -3.21 -1.00 6.09
C ALA A 335 -3.52 0.50 6.29
N TRP A 336 -4.77 0.88 6.58
CA TRP A 336 -5.18 2.29 6.68
C TRP A 336 -4.52 3.06 7.86
N PRO A 337 -4.46 2.54 9.09
CA PRO A 337 -3.72 3.20 10.18
C PRO A 337 -2.20 3.04 10.10
N ALA A 338 -1.70 2.22 9.17
CA ALA A 338 -0.32 1.80 9.14
C ALA A 338 0.73 2.91 8.92
N PRO A 339 0.47 4.02 8.21
CA PRO A 339 1.40 5.16 8.17
C PRO A 339 1.67 5.74 9.56
N GLY A 340 0.66 5.70 10.45
CA GLY A 340 0.86 6.08 11.83
C GLY A 340 1.72 5.07 12.58
N TYR A 341 1.44 3.77 12.44
CA TYR A 341 2.29 2.71 13.01
C TYR A 341 3.75 2.85 12.54
N TRP A 342 3.95 3.14 11.25
CA TRP A 342 5.26 3.37 10.65
C TRP A 342 6.05 4.49 11.35
N GLY A 343 5.40 5.63 11.61
CA GLY A 343 6.03 6.74 12.34
C GLY A 343 6.34 6.40 13.80
N VAL A 344 5.42 5.77 14.55
CA VAL A 344 5.65 5.48 15.98
C VAL A 344 6.68 4.38 16.22
N VAL A 345 7.03 3.57 15.21
CA VAL A 345 8.14 2.61 15.33
C VAL A 345 9.46 3.31 15.69
N ILE A 346 9.63 4.59 15.37
CA ILE A 346 10.78 5.37 15.85
C ILE A 346 10.83 5.41 17.39
N LEU A 347 9.69 5.66 18.04
CA LEU A 347 9.58 5.68 19.50
C LEU A 347 9.81 4.29 20.10
N LEU A 348 9.26 3.25 19.46
CA LEU A 348 9.52 1.87 19.87
C LEU A 348 11.00 1.51 19.71
N GLY A 349 11.65 1.96 18.64
CA GLY A 349 13.08 1.76 18.38
C GLY A 349 13.95 2.40 19.46
N GLN A 350 13.68 3.65 19.80
CA GLN A 350 14.36 4.34 20.90
C GLN A 350 14.12 3.62 22.24
N GLN A 351 12.90 3.21 22.54
CA GLN A 351 12.59 2.49 23.78
C GLN A 351 13.22 1.10 23.83
N ALA A 352 13.31 0.40 22.69
CA ALA A 352 13.94 -0.91 22.58
C ALA A 352 15.46 -0.84 22.78
N VAL A 353 16.12 0.26 22.40
CA VAL A 353 17.53 0.50 22.75
C VAL A 353 17.71 0.58 24.27
N LEU A 354 16.83 1.29 24.98
CA LEU A 354 16.86 1.36 26.44
C LEU A 354 16.62 -0.01 27.08
N TRP A 355 15.65 -0.77 26.57
CA TRP A 355 15.43 -2.15 27.03
C TRP A 355 16.61 -3.07 26.73
N GLN A 356 17.32 -2.86 25.61
CA GLN A 356 18.50 -3.64 25.25
C GLN A 356 19.65 -3.40 26.22
N GLN A 357 19.83 -2.18 26.71
CA GLN A 357 20.84 -1.87 27.73
C GLN A 357 20.53 -2.58 29.05
N GLN A 358 19.25 -2.67 29.43
CA GLN A 358 18.83 -3.32 30.68
C GLN A 358 18.76 -4.85 30.59
N ARG A 359 18.29 -5.38 29.46
CA ARG A 359 17.98 -6.80 29.23
C ARG A 359 18.47 -7.26 27.84
N PRO A 360 19.79 -7.23 27.56
CA PRO A 360 20.32 -7.45 26.22
C PRO A 360 19.98 -8.82 25.63
N ARG A 361 20.01 -9.88 26.45
CA ARG A 361 19.68 -11.25 26.02
C ARG A 361 18.20 -11.38 25.62
N LEU A 362 17.30 -10.71 26.32
CA LEU A 362 15.86 -10.77 26.04
C LEU A 362 15.56 -10.09 24.71
N ILE A 363 16.06 -8.86 24.50
CA ILE A 363 15.85 -8.13 23.24
C ILE A 363 16.48 -8.85 22.06
N ARG A 364 17.67 -9.46 22.23
CA ARG A 364 18.28 -10.28 21.18
C ARG A 364 17.40 -11.49 20.83
N ARG A 365 16.87 -12.21 21.82
CA ARG A 365 15.97 -13.36 21.60
C ARG A 365 14.65 -12.93 20.95
N TRP A 366 14.10 -11.78 21.35
CA TRP A 366 12.90 -11.23 20.74
C TRP A 366 13.10 -10.95 19.25
N LEU A 367 14.15 -10.21 18.88
CA LEU A 367 14.41 -9.86 17.48
C LEU A 367 14.77 -11.09 16.63
N TRP A 368 15.74 -11.91 17.07
CA TRP A 368 16.17 -13.09 16.31
C TRP A 368 15.12 -14.19 16.27
N GLY A 369 14.40 -14.42 17.39
CA GLY A 369 13.32 -15.39 17.44
C GLY A 369 12.17 -14.99 16.51
N SER A 370 11.79 -13.71 16.51
CA SER A 370 10.80 -13.19 15.55
C SER A 370 11.29 -13.32 14.12
N GLY A 371 12.56 -12.98 13.85
CA GLY A 371 13.16 -13.12 12.52
C GLY A 371 13.13 -14.55 11.99
N TRP A 372 13.59 -15.53 12.78
CA TRP A 372 13.56 -16.94 12.39
C TRP A 372 12.13 -17.45 12.19
N PHE A 373 11.21 -17.08 13.07
CA PHE A 373 9.80 -17.44 12.93
C PHE A 373 9.20 -16.89 11.63
N LEU A 374 9.41 -15.60 11.35
CA LEU A 374 8.86 -14.94 10.17
C LEU A 374 9.49 -15.47 8.88
N VAL A 375 10.79 -15.76 8.85
CA VAL A 375 11.44 -16.41 7.71
C VAL A 375 10.86 -17.79 7.48
N ALA A 376 10.72 -18.62 8.52
CA ALA A 376 10.12 -19.94 8.41
C ALA A 376 8.67 -19.88 7.90
N LEU A 377 7.85 -18.97 8.46
CA LEU A 377 6.49 -18.74 8.02
C LEU A 377 6.44 -18.31 6.54
N SER A 378 7.32 -17.39 6.14
CA SER A 378 7.38 -16.90 4.77
C SER A 378 7.82 -17.99 3.79
N VAL A 379 8.77 -18.85 4.16
CA VAL A 379 9.17 -20.01 3.37
C VAL A 379 8.00 -20.98 3.21
N VAL A 380 7.29 -21.32 4.28
CA VAL A 380 6.11 -22.19 4.20
C VAL A 380 5.02 -21.58 3.32
N ALA A 381 4.74 -20.28 3.47
CA ALA A 381 3.78 -19.57 2.64
C ALA A 381 4.16 -19.57 1.16
N MET A 382 5.44 -19.32 0.83
CA MET A 382 5.92 -19.35 -0.56
C MET A 382 5.89 -20.76 -1.14
N LEU A 383 6.29 -21.79 -0.38
CA LEU A 383 6.16 -23.19 -0.79
C LEU A 383 4.69 -23.57 -1.01
N HIS A 384 3.78 -23.06 -0.18
CA HIS A 384 2.36 -23.31 -0.36
C HIS A 384 1.82 -22.66 -1.63
N LEU A 385 2.13 -21.38 -1.87
CA LEU A 385 1.69 -20.64 -3.05
C LEU A 385 2.25 -21.22 -4.35
N GLN A 386 3.51 -21.65 -4.36
CA GLN A 386 4.18 -22.15 -5.57
C GLN A 386 3.92 -23.64 -5.84
N LEU A 387 3.95 -24.47 -4.80
CA LEU A 387 3.92 -25.93 -4.95
C LEU A 387 2.66 -26.57 -4.37
N GLY A 388 1.78 -25.81 -3.71
CA GLY A 388 0.67 -26.39 -2.97
C GLY A 388 1.16 -27.22 -1.78
N PHE A 389 2.22 -26.79 -1.08
CA PHE A 389 2.83 -27.55 0.03
C PHE A 389 1.85 -27.94 1.14
N LEU A 390 0.85 -27.12 1.45
CA LEU A 390 -0.22 -27.47 2.41
C LEU A 390 -1.53 -27.89 1.74
N GLN A 391 -1.60 -27.85 0.40
CA GLN A 391 -2.82 -28.07 -0.37
C GLN A 391 -3.16 -29.56 -0.47
N GLN A 392 -4.46 -29.88 -0.44
CA GLN A 392 -5.00 -31.22 -0.58
C GLN A 392 -5.98 -31.29 -1.77
N PRO A 393 -5.73 -32.11 -2.81
CA PRO A 393 -4.51 -32.89 -3.02
C PRO A 393 -3.35 -32.03 -3.53
N SER A 394 -2.12 -32.47 -3.28
CA SER A 394 -0.92 -31.94 -3.91
C SER A 394 0.18 -33.00 -4.01
N ARG A 395 0.86 -33.05 -5.16
CA ARG A 395 2.04 -33.91 -5.40
C ARG A 395 3.23 -33.58 -4.49
N TYR A 396 3.28 -32.36 -3.97
CA TYR A 396 4.39 -31.86 -3.16
C TYR A 396 4.04 -31.73 -1.67
N ALA A 397 2.78 -31.98 -1.29
CA ALA A 397 2.36 -31.87 0.10
C ALA A 397 2.76 -33.11 0.91
N PRO A 398 3.36 -32.93 2.09
CA PRO A 398 3.59 -34.03 3.01
C PRO A 398 2.24 -34.60 3.46
N PHE A 399 2.15 -35.92 3.58
CA PHE A 399 0.95 -36.64 4.01
C PHE A 399 -0.32 -36.38 3.17
N GLY A 400 -0.17 -35.90 1.93
CA GLY A 400 -1.29 -35.67 1.00
C GLY A 400 -1.96 -34.30 1.09
N GLY A 401 -1.50 -33.41 1.99
CA GLY A 401 -2.05 -32.07 2.19
C GLY A 401 -2.89 -31.91 3.45
N LEU A 402 -3.13 -30.66 3.84
CA LEU A 402 -3.92 -30.29 5.02
C LEU A 402 -5.13 -29.41 4.69
N VAL A 403 -5.06 -28.64 3.60
CA VAL A 403 -6.06 -27.65 3.23
C VAL A 403 -6.68 -28.04 1.88
N PRO A 404 -7.94 -28.47 1.84
CA PRO A 404 -8.65 -28.74 0.60
C PRO A 404 -8.65 -27.54 -0.34
N VAL A 405 -8.55 -27.77 -1.66
CA VAL A 405 -8.47 -26.69 -2.67
C VAL A 405 -9.63 -25.71 -2.57
N ASP A 406 -10.86 -26.19 -2.31
CA ASP A 406 -12.08 -25.40 -2.16
C ASP A 406 -12.09 -24.51 -0.90
N GLN A 407 -11.23 -24.82 0.08
CA GLN A 407 -11.07 -24.06 1.33
C GLN A 407 -9.74 -23.30 1.38
N ASP A 408 -8.90 -23.44 0.35
CA ASP A 408 -7.60 -22.82 0.27
C ASP A 408 -7.74 -21.39 -0.28
N GLY A 409 -7.79 -20.41 0.63
CA GLY A 409 -7.88 -18.99 0.26
C GLY A 409 -6.69 -18.48 -0.57
N SER A 410 -5.60 -19.24 -0.71
CA SER A 410 -4.49 -18.88 -1.59
C SER A 410 -4.78 -19.16 -3.07
N THR A 411 -5.91 -19.80 -3.40
CA THR A 411 -6.39 -20.00 -4.78
C THR A 411 -6.94 -18.71 -5.41
N GLU A 412 -7.27 -17.71 -4.58
CA GLU A 412 -7.69 -16.38 -5.01
C GLU A 412 -6.57 -15.60 -5.71
N LEU A 413 -5.30 -15.95 -5.47
CA LEU A 413 -4.15 -15.37 -6.17
C LEU A 413 -3.87 -16.17 -7.43
N LEU A 414 -4.05 -15.55 -8.60
CA LEU A 414 -3.92 -16.22 -9.87
C LEU A 414 -2.50 -16.12 -10.46
N ASP A 415 -1.98 -17.23 -10.97
CA ASP A 415 -0.68 -17.28 -11.65
C ASP A 415 -0.78 -16.75 -13.09
N THR A 416 -0.53 -15.44 -13.25
CA THR A 416 -0.49 -14.77 -14.56
C THR A 416 0.56 -15.34 -15.52
N GLY A 417 1.62 -15.97 -15.01
CA GLY A 417 2.63 -16.64 -15.83
C GLY A 417 2.09 -17.93 -16.41
N GLN A 418 1.45 -18.77 -15.58
CA GLN A 418 0.76 -19.98 -16.05
C GLN A 418 -0.38 -19.65 -17.00
N MET A 419 -1.20 -18.62 -16.70
CA MET A 419 -2.26 -18.14 -17.60
C MET A 419 -1.68 -17.81 -18.97
N ARG A 420 -0.65 -16.98 -19.04
CA ARG A 420 0.03 -16.62 -20.30
C ARG A 420 0.54 -17.85 -21.05
N GLN A 421 1.18 -18.79 -20.36
CA GLN A 421 1.70 -20.01 -20.98
C GLN A 421 0.60 -20.88 -21.56
N LEU A 422 -0.52 -21.04 -20.86
CA LEU A 422 -1.66 -21.81 -21.35
C LEU A 422 -2.32 -21.15 -22.56
N ILE A 423 -2.48 -19.82 -22.54
CA ILE A 423 -3.01 -19.07 -23.68
C ILE A 423 -2.10 -19.22 -24.89
N ALA A 424 -0.78 -19.02 -24.73
CA ALA A 424 0.20 -19.16 -25.81
C ALA A 424 0.32 -20.58 -26.36
N ALA A 425 -0.07 -21.60 -25.59
CA ALA A 425 -0.03 -23.00 -26.00
C ALA A 425 -1.28 -23.47 -26.76
N ASP A 426 -2.35 -22.66 -26.81
CA ASP A 426 -3.60 -22.96 -27.52
C ASP A 426 -3.68 -22.12 -28.81
N PRO A 427 -3.39 -22.70 -30.00
CA PRO A 427 -3.42 -21.97 -31.26
C PRO A 427 -4.79 -21.41 -31.62
N ALA A 428 -5.88 -22.08 -31.21
CA ALA A 428 -7.23 -21.62 -31.49
C ALA A 428 -7.53 -20.35 -30.69
N LEU A 429 -7.05 -20.28 -29.45
CA LEU A 429 -7.21 -19.11 -28.61
C LEU A 429 -6.32 -17.94 -29.07
N ILE A 430 -5.10 -18.19 -29.55
CA ILE A 430 -4.25 -17.15 -30.14
C ILE A 430 -4.90 -16.58 -31.41
N ALA A 431 -5.38 -17.44 -32.31
CA ALA A 431 -6.11 -17.00 -33.49
C ALA A 431 -7.35 -16.18 -33.09
N ALA A 432 -8.09 -16.61 -32.06
CA ALA A 432 -9.23 -15.86 -31.57
C ALA A 432 -8.86 -14.49 -31.00
N LEU A 433 -7.74 -14.36 -30.29
CA LEU A 433 -7.22 -13.07 -29.82
C LEU A 433 -6.77 -12.16 -30.97
N GLU A 434 -6.33 -12.71 -32.10
CA GLU A 434 -5.98 -11.92 -33.29
C GLU A 434 -7.22 -11.46 -34.08
N GLU A 435 -8.34 -12.18 -33.96
CA GLU A 435 -9.59 -11.92 -34.69
C GLU A 435 -10.53 -10.94 -33.97
N VAL A 436 -10.53 -10.91 -32.63
CA VAL A 436 -11.43 -10.03 -31.85
C VAL A 436 -10.87 -8.64 -31.65
N ASP A 437 -11.74 -7.67 -31.37
CA ASP A 437 -11.37 -6.27 -31.16
C ASP A 437 -11.04 -5.97 -29.69
N PHE A 438 -11.65 -6.69 -28.74
CA PHE A 438 -11.42 -6.51 -27.31
C PHE A 438 -11.66 -7.78 -26.47
N VAL A 439 -11.22 -7.73 -25.21
CA VAL A 439 -11.52 -8.75 -24.19
C VAL A 439 -12.35 -8.12 -23.08
N PHE A 440 -13.37 -8.82 -22.61
CA PHE A 440 -14.11 -8.39 -21.43
C PHE A 440 -14.24 -9.48 -20.38
N THR A 441 -14.50 -9.05 -19.16
CA THR A 441 -14.74 -9.91 -18.01
C THR A 441 -15.85 -9.34 -17.13
N ASN A 442 -16.25 -10.06 -16.08
CA ASN A 442 -17.33 -9.68 -15.18
C ASN A 442 -16.86 -8.98 -13.89
N GLU A 443 -15.54 -8.88 -13.66
CA GLU A 443 -14.96 -8.31 -12.45
C GLU A 443 -13.74 -7.43 -12.75
N TYR A 444 -13.66 -6.26 -12.10
CA TYR A 444 -12.57 -5.30 -12.35
C TYR A 444 -11.18 -5.90 -12.04
N TYR A 445 -11.06 -6.69 -10.97
CA TYR A 445 -9.76 -7.24 -10.58
C TYR A 445 -9.30 -8.33 -11.56
N LEU A 446 -10.24 -9.07 -12.16
CA LEU A 446 -9.94 -10.10 -13.14
C LEU A 446 -9.39 -9.49 -14.43
N GLY A 447 -9.91 -8.34 -14.85
CA GLY A 447 -9.38 -7.60 -16.00
C GLY A 447 -7.89 -7.27 -15.84
N GLY A 448 -7.44 -6.98 -14.62
CA GLY A 448 -6.03 -6.78 -14.30
C GLY A 448 -5.17 -8.03 -14.55
N TYR A 449 -5.62 -9.20 -14.08
CA TYR A 449 -4.92 -10.47 -14.31
C TYR A 449 -4.86 -10.83 -15.79
N LEU A 450 -5.98 -10.65 -16.50
CA LEU A 450 -6.07 -10.89 -17.94
C LEU A 450 -5.12 -9.95 -18.69
N GLY A 451 -5.06 -8.66 -18.33
CA GLY A 451 -4.11 -7.72 -18.95
C GLY A 451 -2.66 -8.12 -18.75
N MET A 452 -2.29 -8.62 -17.57
CA MET A 452 -0.94 -9.13 -17.33
C MET A 452 -0.64 -10.40 -18.14
N ALA A 453 -1.63 -11.26 -18.38
CA ALA A 453 -1.46 -12.50 -19.12
C ALA A 453 -1.47 -12.30 -20.64
N ILE A 454 -2.38 -11.47 -21.16
CA ILE A 454 -2.71 -11.32 -22.59
C ILE A 454 -1.84 -10.27 -23.28
N HIS A 455 -1.62 -9.08 -22.71
CA HIS A 455 -0.89 -7.99 -23.41
C HIS A 455 0.50 -8.39 -23.95
N PRO A 456 1.28 -9.27 -23.29
CA PRO A 456 2.54 -9.75 -23.84
C PRO A 456 2.42 -10.66 -25.07
N LEU A 457 1.23 -11.21 -25.32
CA LEU A 457 0.90 -12.06 -26.46
C LEU A 457 0.23 -11.24 -27.56
N GLN A 458 -0.76 -10.44 -27.19
CA GLN A 458 -1.52 -9.58 -28.09
C GLN A 458 -1.96 -8.31 -27.33
N ASP A 459 -1.67 -7.13 -27.90
CA ASP A 459 -1.98 -5.84 -27.27
C ASP A 459 -3.43 -5.42 -27.56
N LEU A 460 -4.39 -5.99 -26.81
CA LEU A 460 -5.82 -5.69 -26.93
C LEU A 460 -6.33 -4.79 -25.81
N PRO A 461 -7.38 -3.99 -26.07
CA PRO A 461 -8.22 -3.41 -25.02
C PRO A 461 -8.84 -4.50 -24.14
N ILE A 462 -8.86 -4.25 -22.83
CA ILE A 462 -9.51 -5.12 -21.85
C ILE A 462 -10.47 -4.28 -21.01
N THR A 463 -11.73 -4.70 -20.87
CA THR A 463 -12.67 -4.10 -19.92
C THR A 463 -13.26 -5.10 -18.92
N ALA A 464 -13.99 -4.56 -17.95
CA ALA A 464 -14.88 -5.32 -17.08
C ALA A 464 -16.33 -4.80 -17.22
N PHE A 465 -17.24 -5.62 -17.73
CA PHE A 465 -18.67 -5.37 -17.66
C PHE A 465 -19.17 -5.79 -16.28
N SER A 466 -19.04 -4.88 -15.32
CA SER A 466 -19.35 -5.10 -13.91
C SER A 466 -20.13 -3.92 -13.34
N GLN A 467 -20.91 -4.18 -12.30
CA GLN A 467 -21.56 -3.15 -11.49
C GLN A 467 -20.61 -2.49 -10.47
N ASP A 468 -19.37 -2.96 -10.35
CA ASP A 468 -18.25 -2.20 -9.75
C ASP A 468 -17.14 -2.01 -10.81
N PRO A 469 -17.34 -1.17 -11.84
CA PRO A 469 -16.42 -1.06 -12.97
C PRO A 469 -15.15 -0.26 -12.63
N ARG A 470 -15.18 0.58 -11.59
CA ARG A 470 -14.06 1.43 -11.17
C ARG A 470 -13.45 2.21 -12.34
N GLY A 471 -12.16 2.01 -12.61
CA GLY A 471 -11.42 2.67 -13.68
C GLY A 471 -11.90 2.29 -15.08
N PHE A 472 -12.46 1.08 -15.26
CA PHE A 472 -12.95 0.63 -16.56
C PHE A 472 -14.08 1.50 -17.10
N ALA A 473 -14.87 2.11 -16.22
CA ALA A 473 -15.91 3.07 -16.60
C ALA A 473 -15.36 4.33 -17.28
N PHE A 474 -14.05 4.59 -17.23
CA PHE A 474 -13.44 5.83 -17.72
C PHE A 474 -12.33 5.63 -18.75
N TRP A 475 -11.89 4.39 -18.98
CA TRP A 475 -10.81 4.09 -19.92
C TRP A 475 -11.28 3.92 -21.35
N PHE A 476 -12.52 3.47 -21.52
CA PHE A 476 -13.12 3.20 -22.82
C PHE A 476 -14.55 3.71 -22.83
N ASP A 477 -14.97 4.32 -23.95
CA ASP A 477 -16.38 4.55 -24.23
C ASP A 477 -16.96 3.26 -24.81
N GLN A 478 -18.06 2.80 -24.24
CA GLN A 478 -18.65 1.53 -24.63
C GLN A 478 -19.34 1.59 -25.99
N THR A 479 -19.74 2.80 -26.41
CA THR A 479 -20.35 3.00 -27.73
C THR A 479 -19.35 2.79 -28.86
N ASP A 480 -18.04 2.94 -28.58
CA ASP A 480 -16.96 2.67 -29.54
C ASP A 480 -16.91 1.19 -29.95
N TRP A 481 -17.53 0.30 -29.17
CA TRP A 481 -17.43 -1.14 -29.34
C TRP A 481 -18.62 -1.72 -30.12
N LEU A 482 -19.60 -0.89 -30.50
CA LEU A 482 -20.76 -1.36 -31.25
C LEU A 482 -20.34 -2.00 -32.57
N GLY A 483 -20.86 -3.21 -32.83
CA GLY A 483 -20.53 -4.01 -34.00
C GLY A 483 -19.21 -4.78 -33.93
N GLN A 484 -18.50 -4.72 -32.79
CA GLN A 484 -17.21 -5.40 -32.62
C GLN A 484 -17.36 -6.79 -32.00
N ASP A 485 -16.35 -7.62 -32.24
CA ASP A 485 -16.26 -8.96 -31.67
C ASP A 485 -15.36 -8.95 -30.42
N ALA A 486 -15.65 -9.86 -29.48
CA ALA A 486 -14.95 -9.93 -28.22
C ALA A 486 -14.69 -11.36 -27.73
N LEU A 487 -13.69 -11.48 -26.87
CA LEU A 487 -13.57 -12.65 -25.99
C LEU A 487 -14.08 -12.32 -24.60
N TYR A 488 -15.04 -13.12 -24.14
CA TYR A 488 -15.45 -13.11 -22.75
C TYR A 488 -14.61 -14.12 -21.95
N ILE A 489 -13.89 -13.65 -20.93
CA ILE A 489 -13.05 -14.52 -20.09
C ILE A 489 -13.46 -14.37 -18.63
N THR A 490 -13.78 -15.50 -17.99
CA THR A 490 -14.25 -15.54 -16.60
C THR A 490 -13.75 -16.77 -15.84
N LEU A 491 -14.08 -16.87 -14.55
CA LEU A 491 -13.72 -17.98 -13.68
C LEU A 491 -14.90 -18.93 -13.46
N GLU A 492 -14.61 -20.20 -13.16
CA GLU A 492 -15.60 -21.25 -12.87
C GLU A 492 -16.69 -20.80 -11.90
N ARG A 493 -16.29 -20.12 -10.81
CA ARG A 493 -17.21 -19.64 -9.77
C ARG A 493 -18.29 -18.68 -10.27
N PHE A 494 -18.04 -17.97 -11.37
CA PHE A 494 -19.02 -17.07 -11.98
C PHE A 494 -19.88 -17.77 -13.03
N VAL A 495 -19.34 -18.78 -13.71
CA VAL A 495 -20.10 -19.65 -14.61
C VAL A 495 -21.11 -20.50 -13.84
N ALA A 496 -20.75 -20.89 -12.60
CA ALA A 496 -21.63 -21.64 -11.71
C ALA A 496 -22.93 -20.89 -11.33
N ASP A 497 -22.97 -19.57 -11.54
CA ASP A 497 -24.19 -18.75 -11.42
C ASP A 497 -24.68 -18.32 -12.82
N PRO A 498 -25.69 -19.00 -13.39
CA PRO A 498 -26.21 -18.67 -14.71
C PRO A 498 -26.75 -17.24 -14.82
N ALA A 499 -27.13 -16.59 -13.71
CA ALA A 499 -27.63 -15.22 -13.73
C ALA A 499 -26.56 -14.22 -14.18
N ILE A 500 -25.28 -14.48 -13.86
CA ILE A 500 -24.16 -13.63 -14.28
C ILE A 500 -23.99 -13.74 -15.79
N MET A 501 -24.15 -14.93 -16.39
CA MET A 501 -24.06 -15.09 -17.84
C MET A 501 -25.25 -14.50 -18.56
N ALA A 502 -26.43 -14.64 -17.96
CA ALA A 502 -27.68 -14.15 -18.52
C ALA A 502 -27.65 -12.65 -18.85
N GLN A 503 -26.88 -11.85 -18.11
CA GLN A 503 -26.82 -10.41 -18.30
C GLN A 503 -26.03 -9.98 -19.55
N TYR A 504 -25.20 -10.85 -20.12
CA TYR A 504 -24.38 -10.52 -21.30
C TYR A 504 -25.01 -10.97 -22.62
N PHE A 505 -25.88 -11.99 -22.63
CA PHE A 505 -26.53 -12.43 -23.87
C PHE A 505 -27.27 -11.33 -24.62
N PRO A 506 -27.96 -10.36 -23.97
CA PRO A 506 -28.60 -9.27 -24.70
C PRO A 506 -27.62 -8.28 -25.34
N LEU A 507 -26.33 -8.34 -25.01
CA LEU A 507 -25.33 -7.36 -25.48
C LEU A 507 -24.65 -7.78 -26.78
N PHE A 508 -24.78 -9.04 -27.19
CA PHE A 508 -24.10 -9.62 -28.37
C PHE A 508 -25.11 -10.41 -29.20
N ASP A 509 -24.87 -10.56 -30.50
CA ASP A 509 -25.70 -11.45 -31.33
C ASP A 509 -25.57 -12.91 -30.86
N GLN A 510 -24.33 -13.36 -30.60
CA GLN A 510 -24.03 -14.72 -30.17
C GLN A 510 -22.91 -14.74 -29.13
N ILE A 511 -23.01 -15.65 -28.17
CA ILE A 511 -21.95 -15.96 -27.19
C ILE A 511 -21.79 -17.48 -27.15
N GLU A 512 -20.67 -17.99 -27.64
CA GLU A 512 -20.41 -19.42 -27.78
C GLU A 512 -19.15 -19.84 -26.99
N PRO A 513 -19.16 -21.01 -26.31
CA PRO A 513 -17.99 -21.50 -25.61
C PRO A 513 -16.86 -21.83 -26.58
N LEU A 514 -15.66 -21.29 -26.33
CA LEU A 514 -14.48 -21.52 -27.14
C LEU A 514 -13.58 -22.61 -26.53
N THR A 515 -13.14 -22.41 -25.30
CA THR A 515 -12.23 -23.34 -24.59
C THR A 515 -12.24 -23.10 -23.09
N THR A 516 -11.61 -23.99 -22.32
CA THR A 516 -11.35 -23.79 -20.88
C THR A 516 -9.89 -24.03 -20.55
N LEU A 517 -9.33 -23.19 -19.68
CA LEU A 517 -7.93 -23.28 -19.26
C LEU A 517 -7.84 -23.57 -17.76
N PRO A 518 -7.51 -24.81 -17.35
CA PRO A 518 -7.39 -25.17 -15.95
C PRO A 518 -6.05 -24.69 -15.38
N LEU A 519 -6.11 -23.77 -14.41
CA LEU A 519 -4.96 -23.36 -13.61
C LEU A 519 -4.67 -24.43 -12.56
N ARG A 520 -3.39 -24.76 -12.39
CA ARG A 520 -2.96 -25.91 -11.59
C ARG A 520 -1.84 -25.57 -10.63
N ARG A 521 -1.98 -26.07 -9.41
CA ARG A 521 -0.96 -26.04 -8.37
C ARG A 521 -0.86 -27.40 -7.69
N GLY A 522 0.36 -27.91 -7.51
CA GLY A 522 0.56 -29.23 -6.93
C GLY A 522 -0.07 -30.39 -7.74
N GLY A 523 -0.39 -30.17 -9.02
CA GLY A 523 -1.07 -31.14 -9.89
C GLY A 523 -2.60 -31.14 -9.80
N ALA A 524 -3.20 -30.46 -8.80
CA ALA A 524 -4.64 -30.23 -8.72
C ALA A 524 -5.03 -28.97 -9.49
N VAL A 525 -6.27 -28.92 -9.98
CA VAL A 525 -6.86 -27.70 -10.54
C VAL A 525 -7.24 -26.80 -9.38
N THR A 526 -6.75 -25.56 -9.36
CA THR A 526 -7.08 -24.57 -8.34
C THR A 526 -8.16 -23.59 -8.79
N GLU A 527 -8.23 -23.34 -10.10
CA GLU A 527 -9.21 -22.47 -10.72
C GLU A 527 -9.30 -22.83 -12.22
N THR A 528 -10.44 -22.53 -12.87
CA THR A 528 -10.61 -22.74 -14.31
C THR A 528 -11.06 -21.45 -14.97
N LEU A 529 -10.32 -21.03 -16.01
CA LEU A 529 -10.76 -19.96 -16.89
C LEU A 529 -11.72 -20.52 -17.94
N HIS A 530 -12.87 -19.90 -18.10
CA HIS A 530 -13.82 -20.15 -19.17
C HIS A 530 -13.74 -19.03 -20.18
N ILE A 531 -13.64 -19.41 -21.46
CA ILE A 531 -13.46 -18.47 -22.56
C ILE A 531 -14.59 -18.69 -23.56
N TYR A 532 -15.27 -17.61 -23.90
CA TYR A 532 -16.36 -17.59 -24.87
C TYR A 532 -16.03 -16.58 -25.97
N ARG A 533 -16.43 -16.90 -27.20
CA ARG A 533 -16.44 -15.95 -28.31
C ARG A 533 -17.79 -15.24 -28.30
N ALA A 534 -17.77 -13.92 -28.21
CA ALA A 534 -18.94 -13.07 -28.26
C ALA A 534 -18.88 -12.24 -29.55
N THR A 535 -19.88 -12.36 -30.42
CA THR A 535 -19.87 -11.72 -31.75
C THR A 535 -20.89 -10.60 -31.83
N ASP A 536 -20.51 -9.54 -32.55
CA ASP A 536 -21.36 -8.40 -32.89
C ASP A 536 -22.02 -7.75 -31.66
N PHE A 537 -21.27 -6.91 -30.93
CA PHE A 537 -21.75 -6.18 -29.76
C PHE A 537 -22.87 -5.18 -30.14
N GLN A 538 -24.09 -5.44 -29.68
CA GLN A 538 -25.33 -4.79 -30.12
C GLN A 538 -25.68 -3.52 -29.35
N GLN A 539 -25.34 -3.45 -28.06
CA GLN A 539 -25.72 -2.34 -27.20
C GLN A 539 -24.69 -2.12 -26.08
N PRO A 540 -24.46 -0.86 -25.66
CA PRO A 540 -23.54 -0.56 -24.56
C PRO A 540 -24.00 -1.22 -23.25
N TYR A 541 -23.06 -1.65 -22.42
CA TYR A 541 -23.33 -2.10 -21.06
C TYR A 541 -23.64 -0.90 -20.15
N ASP A 542 -24.64 -1.01 -19.29
CA ASP A 542 -25.03 0.10 -18.42
C ASP A 542 -24.18 0.12 -17.14
N TYR A 543 -23.18 1.02 -17.08
CA TYR A 543 -22.39 1.24 -15.87
C TYR A 543 -23.14 2.14 -14.88
N PRO A 544 -23.00 1.91 -13.56
CA PRO A 544 -23.64 2.76 -12.55
C PRO A 544 -23.07 4.20 -12.48
N TYR A 545 -21.94 4.44 -13.13
CA TYR A 545 -21.26 5.73 -13.26
C TYR A 545 -20.28 5.65 -14.43
N GLY A 546 -19.90 6.81 -14.97
CA GLY A 546 -19.06 6.90 -16.17
C GLY A 546 -19.79 7.67 -17.27
N PRO A 547 -19.05 8.11 -18.31
CA PRO A 547 -19.64 8.59 -19.56
C PRO A 547 -20.56 7.56 -20.23
#